data_AF-A0A956K4P6-F1
#
_entry.id   AF-A0A956K4P6-F1
#
_cell.length_a   1.000
_cell.length_b   1.000
_cell.length_c   1.000
_cell.angle_alpha   90.00
_cell.angle_beta   90.00
_cell.angle_gamma   90.00
#
_symmetry.space_group_name_H-M   'P 1'
#
loop_
_entity.id
_entity.type
_entity.pdbx_description
1 polymer ?
#
loop_
_entity_poly.entity_id
_entity_poly.type
_entity_poly.pdbx_seq_one_letter_code
_entity_poly.pdbx_strand_id
1 'polypeptide(L)'
;MRRASLLLSTTIAASLVCATLELPATAHAGDPAAYWFAAAPEDGGGEDALAEAQDLYQQGEIKFQTADYEEALALWKKAYAMLPDGEENRAIRHALVYNIAEAHSQAYEVTRNPTHLRKAKILLENYRAEHRALYGDEPEAVKERAEADERLAELDRKIAASEEAGEQASPINEAGGGGAGTDGAGTGGPDTGNPPPPTKPMTPRQQWDYEVKMDPMLGPKWAKGNRRLVGGAVMTGIGGIFALISLGSFVVAPNSLFPGAAWATGGATGVIALALLIPGGIFLGTGVALRKEVLKAKPRPVGTLVPMLTPGGGGVGWAMRF
;
A
#
# COMPACT_ATOMS: atom_id res chain seq x y z
N MET A 1 -11.80 -20.91 -61.74
CA MET A 1 -11.30 -19.66 -61.12
C MET A 1 -10.52 -20.02 -59.86
N ARG A 2 -9.18 -20.02 -59.91
CA ARG A 2 -8.30 -20.32 -58.76
C ARG A 2 -7.88 -18.98 -58.13
N ARG A 3 -8.18 -18.77 -56.85
CA ARG A 3 -7.72 -17.60 -56.09
C ARG A 3 -6.39 -17.92 -55.42
N ALA A 4 -5.34 -17.22 -55.82
CA ALA A 4 -4.03 -17.22 -55.17
C ALA A 4 -4.09 -16.37 -53.90
N SER A 5 -3.68 -16.93 -52.76
CA SER A 5 -3.52 -16.20 -51.50
C SER A 5 -2.05 -15.83 -51.33
N LEU A 6 -1.76 -14.53 -51.30
CA LEU A 6 -0.44 -13.96 -50.99
C LEU A 6 -0.29 -13.87 -49.47
N LEU A 7 0.67 -14.62 -48.91
CA LEU A 7 1.12 -14.51 -47.53
C LEU A 7 2.15 -13.38 -47.43
N LEU A 8 1.78 -12.28 -46.79
CA LEU A 8 2.68 -11.17 -46.48
C LEU A 8 3.38 -11.48 -45.14
N SER A 9 4.63 -11.94 -45.21
CA SER A 9 5.47 -12.21 -44.04
C SER A 9 6.16 -10.89 -43.63
N THR A 10 5.78 -10.32 -42.49
CA THR A 10 6.43 -9.14 -41.91
C THR A 10 7.47 -9.58 -40.88
N THR A 11 8.73 -9.57 -41.29
CA THR A 11 9.87 -9.82 -40.42
C THR A 11 10.23 -8.52 -39.69
N ILE A 12 9.89 -8.40 -38.41
CA ILE A 12 10.35 -7.31 -37.55
C ILE A 12 11.74 -7.69 -37.02
N ALA A 13 12.78 -7.05 -37.57
CA ALA A 13 14.14 -7.15 -37.04
C ALA A 13 14.27 -6.22 -35.82
N ALA A 14 14.30 -6.80 -34.62
CA ALA A 14 14.60 -6.08 -33.40
C ALA A 14 16.13 -5.99 -33.21
N SER A 15 16.72 -4.86 -33.60
CA SER A 15 18.12 -4.54 -33.31
C SER A 15 18.27 -4.17 -31.84
N LEU A 16 18.85 -5.09 -31.06
CA LEU A 16 19.16 -4.89 -29.64
C LEU A 16 20.44 -4.04 -29.53
N VAL A 17 20.29 -2.72 -29.36
CA VAL A 17 21.42 -1.83 -29.02
C VAL A 17 21.62 -1.89 -27.51
N CYS A 18 22.67 -2.60 -27.07
CA CYS A 18 23.13 -2.58 -25.68
C CYS A 18 23.86 -1.25 -25.41
N ALA A 19 23.10 -0.18 -25.14
CA ALA A 19 23.66 1.01 -24.52
C ALA A 19 23.82 0.75 -23.02
N THR A 20 25.05 0.88 -22.51
CA THR A 20 25.34 0.95 -21.07
C THR A 20 24.69 2.22 -20.52
N LEU A 21 23.48 2.07 -19.99
CA LEU A 21 22.76 3.09 -19.25
C LEU A 21 23.47 3.33 -17.92
N GLU A 22 24.31 4.36 -17.84
CA GLU A 22 24.61 5.00 -16.56
C GLU A 22 23.30 5.61 -16.06
N LEU A 23 22.71 5.01 -15.04
CA LEU A 23 21.49 5.48 -14.39
C LEU A 23 21.83 6.77 -13.62
N PRO A 24 21.39 7.96 -14.05
CA PRO A 24 21.47 9.13 -13.19
C PRO A 24 20.59 8.89 -11.97
N ALA A 25 21.10 9.25 -10.79
CA ALA A 25 20.37 9.22 -9.54
C ALA A 25 18.97 9.84 -9.74
N THR A 26 17.94 9.04 -9.49
CA THR A 26 16.54 9.36 -9.75
C THR A 26 16.09 10.58 -8.97
N ALA A 27 15.69 11.64 -9.66
CA ALA A 27 14.89 12.71 -9.08
C ALA A 27 13.50 12.15 -8.72
N HIS A 28 13.25 11.95 -7.43
CA HIS A 28 11.93 11.61 -6.89
C HIS A 28 10.93 12.73 -7.25
N ALA A 29 9.75 12.37 -7.75
CA ALA A 29 8.62 13.29 -7.80
C ALA A 29 8.38 13.75 -6.37
N GLY A 30 8.65 15.03 -6.11
CA GLY A 30 8.95 15.56 -4.78
C GLY A 30 7.88 15.18 -3.77
N ASP A 31 8.22 14.24 -2.90
CA ASP A 31 7.55 14.09 -1.62
C ASP A 31 7.61 15.45 -0.92
N PRO A 32 6.46 16.08 -0.60
CA PRO A 32 6.47 17.37 0.08
C PRO A 32 7.29 17.30 1.38
N ALA A 33 7.34 16.14 2.05
CA ALA A 33 8.19 15.94 3.22
C ALA A 33 9.69 16.06 2.92
N ALA A 34 10.15 15.55 1.77
CA ALA A 34 11.54 15.67 1.35
C ALA A 34 11.93 17.14 1.07
N TYR A 35 10.98 17.97 0.63
CA TYR A 35 11.21 19.40 0.43
C TYR A 35 11.39 20.15 1.76
N TRP A 36 10.69 19.75 2.82
CA TRP A 36 10.74 20.43 4.11
C TRP A 36 12.08 20.28 4.84
N PHE A 37 12.79 19.16 4.67
CA PHE A 37 14.11 18.98 5.29
C PHE A 37 15.23 19.75 4.59
N ALA A 38 15.06 20.18 3.33
CA ALA A 38 16.10 20.86 2.57
C ALA A 38 16.22 22.36 2.88
N ALA A 39 15.29 22.94 3.64
CA ALA A 39 15.16 24.39 3.82
C ALA A 39 15.39 24.90 5.26
N ALA A 40 15.85 24.05 6.20
CA ALA A 40 16.00 24.44 7.61
C ALA A 40 17.28 25.28 7.88
N PRO A 41 17.21 26.32 8.74
CA PRO A 41 18.35 27.18 9.11
C PRO A 41 19.36 26.51 10.07
N GLU A 42 20.66 26.81 9.91
CA GLU A 42 21.83 26.19 10.60
C GLU A 42 22.10 26.66 12.05
N ASP A 43 21.10 27.05 12.86
CA ASP A 43 21.38 27.59 14.21
C ASP A 43 21.50 26.49 15.30
N GLY A 44 22.61 25.74 15.23
CA GLY A 44 23.49 25.32 16.33
C GLY A 44 23.02 24.42 17.49
N GLY A 45 21.73 24.16 17.70
CA GLY A 45 21.26 23.37 18.86
C GLY A 45 20.34 22.19 18.55
N GLY A 46 19.70 22.19 17.38
CA GLY A 46 18.73 21.18 16.97
C GLY A 46 19.13 20.34 15.75
N GLU A 47 20.33 20.57 15.20
CA GLU A 47 20.77 19.94 13.95
C GLU A 47 20.85 18.41 14.05
N ASP A 48 21.36 17.89 15.17
CA ASP A 48 21.47 16.44 15.38
C ASP A 48 20.08 15.77 15.43
N ALA A 49 19.12 16.39 16.12
CA ALA A 49 17.76 15.86 16.23
C ALA A 49 17.00 15.93 14.89
N LEU A 50 17.22 16.98 14.10
CA LEU A 50 16.64 17.12 12.77
C LEU A 50 17.21 16.08 11.80
N ALA A 51 18.53 15.88 11.82
CA ALA A 51 19.20 14.88 11.00
C ALA A 51 18.76 13.45 11.36
N GLU A 52 18.63 13.13 12.65
CA GLU A 52 18.13 11.83 13.10
C GLU A 52 16.65 11.62 12.73
N ALA A 53 15.81 12.65 12.88
CA ALA A 53 14.41 12.59 12.46
C ALA A 53 14.28 12.39 10.93
N GLN A 54 15.16 13.01 10.15
CA GLN A 54 15.20 12.83 8.69
C GLN A 54 15.63 11.41 8.29
N ASP A 55 16.63 10.84 8.96
CA ASP A 55 17.05 9.45 8.72
C ASP A 55 15.92 8.47 9.06
N LEU A 56 15.27 8.64 10.22
CA LEU A 56 14.09 7.86 10.59
C LEU A 56 12.94 8.00 9.59
N TYR A 57 12.76 9.21 9.05
CA TYR A 57 11.77 9.46 8.00
C TYR A 57 12.03 8.61 6.76
N GLN A 58 13.26 8.64 6.24
CA GLN A 58 13.68 7.89 5.06
C GLN A 58 13.58 6.38 5.29
N GLN A 59 14.02 5.90 6.47
CA GLN A 59 13.84 4.49 6.84
C GLN A 59 12.35 4.10 6.86
N GLY A 60 11.49 4.97 7.41
CA GLY A 60 10.05 4.75 7.43
C GLY A 60 9.45 4.71 6.02
N GLU A 61 9.92 5.55 5.12
CA GLU A 61 9.54 5.55 3.71
C GLU A 61 9.90 4.22 3.03
N ILE A 62 11.13 3.72 3.24
CA ILE A 62 11.55 2.41 2.72
C ILE A 62 10.60 1.32 3.22
N LYS A 63 10.27 1.31 4.51
CA LYS A 63 9.33 0.34 5.09
C LYS A 63 7.92 0.47 4.52
N PHE A 64 7.46 1.69 4.30
CA PHE A 64 6.17 1.93 3.68
C PHE A 64 6.14 1.38 2.24
N GLN A 65 7.18 1.64 1.45
CA GLN A 65 7.32 1.15 0.08
C GLN A 65 7.42 -0.38 -0.01
N THR A 66 7.98 -1.05 1.01
CA THR A 66 8.02 -2.53 1.11
C THR A 66 6.76 -3.15 1.71
N ALA A 67 5.71 -2.35 1.94
CA ALA A 67 4.46 -2.74 2.58
C ALA A 67 4.60 -3.21 4.05
N ASP A 68 5.70 -2.84 4.71
CA ASP A 68 5.94 -3.05 6.14
C ASP A 68 5.37 -1.87 6.94
N TYR A 69 4.06 -1.62 6.79
CA TYR A 69 3.41 -0.38 7.27
C TYR A 69 3.48 -0.18 8.78
N GLU A 70 3.49 -1.24 9.59
CA GLU A 70 3.63 -1.13 11.05
C GLU A 70 5.04 -0.67 11.45
N GLU A 71 6.08 -1.10 10.72
CA GLU A 71 7.45 -0.65 10.94
C GLU A 71 7.61 0.80 10.49
N ALA A 72 7.00 1.18 9.36
CA ALA A 72 6.94 2.58 8.91
C ALA A 72 6.29 3.49 9.96
N LEU A 73 5.15 3.07 10.52
CA LEU A 73 4.48 3.79 11.62
C LEU A 73 5.40 4.00 12.82
N ALA A 74 6.13 2.97 13.22
CA ALA A 74 7.06 3.06 14.35
C ALA A 74 8.18 4.07 14.08
N LEU A 75 8.76 4.07 12.87
CA LEU A 75 9.83 4.98 12.47
C LEU A 75 9.35 6.43 12.36
N TRP A 76 8.22 6.68 11.68
CA TRP A 76 7.67 8.03 11.55
C TRP A 76 7.18 8.61 12.87
N LYS A 77 6.65 7.78 13.79
CA LYS A 77 6.34 8.23 15.15
C LYS A 77 7.58 8.64 15.93
N LYS A 78 8.69 7.89 15.80
CA LYS A 78 9.97 8.27 16.42
C LYS A 78 10.49 9.58 15.83
N ALA A 79 10.45 9.74 14.51
CA ALA A 79 10.82 10.99 13.85
C ALA A 79 9.97 12.17 14.36
N TYR A 80 8.65 12.00 14.44
CA TYR A 80 7.74 13.02 14.96
C TYR A 80 8.05 13.41 16.41
N ALA A 81 8.42 12.44 17.25
CA ALA A 81 8.76 12.67 18.66
C ALA A 81 10.12 13.34 18.86
N MET A 82 11.05 13.21 17.90
CA MET A 82 12.36 13.88 17.95
C MET A 82 12.28 15.36 17.60
N LEU A 83 11.29 15.76 16.81
CA LEU A 83 11.13 17.16 16.39
C LEU A 83 10.58 18.01 17.54
N PRO A 84 11.32 19.03 18.00
CA PRO A 84 10.83 19.95 19.03
C PRO A 84 9.52 20.63 18.63
N ASP A 85 8.67 20.90 19.63
CA ASP A 85 7.55 21.82 19.47
C ASP A 85 8.10 23.23 19.15
N GLY A 86 7.74 23.79 17.99
CA GLY A 86 8.20 25.11 17.57
C GLY A 86 7.64 25.46 16.20
N GLU A 87 7.65 26.75 15.84
CA GLU A 87 7.18 27.18 14.52
C GLU A 87 8.05 26.62 13.39
N GLU A 88 9.36 26.53 13.61
CA GLU A 88 10.33 26.03 12.62
C GLU A 88 10.07 24.58 12.21
N ASN A 89 9.67 23.72 13.16
CA ASN A 89 9.38 22.31 12.89
C ASN A 89 7.90 22.03 12.65
N ARG A 90 7.02 23.04 12.75
CA ARG A 90 5.57 22.85 12.69
C ARG A 90 5.15 22.23 11.35
N ALA A 91 5.71 22.70 10.23
CA ALA A 91 5.43 22.17 8.90
C ALA A 91 5.88 20.71 8.74
N ILE A 92 7.08 20.36 9.21
CA ILE A 92 7.62 18.99 9.14
C ILE A 92 6.76 18.03 9.97
N ARG A 93 6.43 18.43 11.21
CA ARG A 93 5.55 17.64 12.10
C ARG A 93 4.17 17.45 11.49
N HIS A 94 3.64 18.48 10.85
CA HIS A 94 2.35 18.42 10.17
C HIS A 94 2.36 17.45 8.99
N ALA A 95 3.41 17.46 8.16
CA ALA A 95 3.59 16.48 7.08
C ALA A 95 3.73 15.04 7.61
N LEU A 96 4.46 14.85 8.71
CA LEU A 96 4.58 13.53 9.36
C LEU A 96 3.24 12.99 9.87
N VAL A 97 2.36 13.84 10.44
CA VAL A 97 1.02 13.41 10.87
C VAL A 97 0.23 12.82 9.72
N TYR A 98 0.29 13.46 8.55
CA TYR A 98 -0.37 12.98 7.35
C TYR A 98 0.18 11.61 6.90
N ASN A 99 1.50 11.45 6.85
CA ASN A 99 2.13 10.18 6.49
C ASN A 99 1.79 9.06 7.50
N ILE A 100 1.78 9.35 8.79
CA ILE A 100 1.35 8.39 9.84
C ILE A 100 -0.11 7.99 9.62
N ALA A 101 -0.99 8.92 9.25
CA ALA A 101 -2.39 8.61 8.93
C ALA A 101 -2.51 7.68 7.71
N GLU A 102 -1.75 7.96 6.65
CA GLU A 102 -1.71 7.11 5.45
C GLU A 102 -1.18 5.70 5.77
N ALA A 103 -0.12 5.56 6.56
CA ALA A 103 0.37 4.25 6.98
C ALA A 103 -0.63 3.48 7.83
N HIS A 104 -1.43 4.14 8.67
CA HIS A 104 -2.55 3.48 9.34
C HIS A 104 -3.58 2.97 8.31
N SER A 105 -3.98 3.79 7.34
CA SER A 105 -4.91 3.38 6.27
C SER A 105 -4.41 2.14 5.52
N GLN A 106 -3.13 2.11 5.13
CA GLN A 106 -2.53 0.97 4.42
C GLN A 106 -2.32 -0.26 5.31
N ALA A 107 -1.96 -0.08 6.58
CA ALA A 107 -1.84 -1.18 7.54
C ALA A 107 -3.18 -1.93 7.73
N TYR A 108 -4.31 -1.23 7.65
CA TYR A 108 -5.63 -1.88 7.64
C TYR A 108 -5.80 -2.81 6.42
N GLU A 109 -5.32 -2.44 5.24
CA GLU A 109 -5.47 -3.28 4.04
C GLU A 109 -4.76 -4.62 4.19
N VAL A 110 -3.69 -4.68 4.99
CA VAL A 110 -2.92 -5.90 5.28
C VAL A 110 -3.50 -6.67 6.47
N THR A 111 -3.75 -5.97 7.59
CA THR A 111 -4.13 -6.61 8.86
C THR A 111 -5.63 -6.84 9.02
N ARG A 112 -6.45 -6.08 8.29
CA ARG A 112 -7.92 -6.01 8.43
C ARG A 112 -8.37 -5.65 9.85
N ASN A 113 -7.56 -4.86 10.55
CA ASN A 113 -7.86 -4.38 11.90
C ASN A 113 -8.46 -2.96 11.84
N PRO A 114 -9.79 -2.78 12.08
CA PRO A 114 -10.45 -1.47 11.98
C PRO A 114 -9.90 -0.40 12.92
N THR A 115 -9.16 -0.78 13.98
CA THR A 115 -8.49 0.18 14.86
C THR A 115 -7.54 1.09 14.08
N HIS A 116 -6.89 0.60 13.01
CA HIS A 116 -6.03 1.42 12.17
C HIS A 116 -6.83 2.50 11.43
N LEU A 117 -7.97 2.16 10.83
CA LEU A 117 -8.81 3.14 10.13
C LEU A 117 -9.29 4.26 11.05
N ARG A 118 -9.71 3.93 12.27
CA ARG A 118 -10.13 4.92 13.26
C ARG A 118 -8.99 5.86 13.64
N LYS A 119 -7.77 5.35 13.81
CA LYS A 119 -6.59 6.18 14.06
C LYS A 119 -6.23 7.07 12.88
N ALA A 120 -6.25 6.52 11.66
CA ALA A 120 -6.04 7.31 10.44
C ALA A 120 -7.02 8.49 10.35
N LYS A 121 -8.30 8.23 10.64
CA LYS A 121 -9.35 9.25 10.62
C LYS A 121 -9.06 10.39 11.61
N ILE A 122 -8.78 10.05 12.88
CA ILE A 122 -8.47 11.05 13.92
C ILE A 122 -7.26 11.91 13.52
N LEU A 123 -6.21 11.28 12.98
CA LEU A 123 -5.01 11.99 12.55
C LEU A 123 -5.29 12.94 11.38
N LEU A 124 -6.10 12.52 10.39
CA LEU A 124 -6.47 13.39 9.26
C LEU A 124 -7.44 14.51 9.65
N GLU A 125 -8.33 14.29 10.62
CA GLU A 125 -9.18 15.36 11.16
C GLU A 125 -8.33 16.45 11.83
N ASN A 126 -7.33 16.04 12.63
CA ASN A 126 -6.38 16.96 13.25
C ASN A 126 -5.51 17.66 12.20
N TYR A 127 -4.98 16.92 11.23
CA TYR A 127 -4.23 17.48 10.08
C TYR A 127 -5.06 18.56 9.39
N ARG A 128 -6.29 18.26 8.98
CA ARG A 128 -7.15 19.25 8.30
C ARG A 128 -7.37 20.51 9.13
N ALA A 129 -7.61 20.36 10.44
CA ALA A 129 -7.83 21.47 11.35
C ALA A 129 -6.60 22.37 11.48
N GLU A 130 -5.41 21.77 11.66
CA GLU A 130 -4.14 22.50 11.78
C GLU A 130 -3.66 23.08 10.45
N HIS A 131 -3.95 22.43 9.32
CA HIS A 131 -3.47 22.84 8.00
C HIS A 131 -3.97 24.24 7.62
N ARG A 132 -5.22 24.56 8.00
CA ARG A 132 -5.77 25.91 7.81
C ARG A 132 -5.05 26.96 8.65
N ALA A 133 -4.67 26.61 9.88
CA ALA A 133 -3.95 27.52 10.77
C ALA A 133 -2.52 27.80 10.26
N LEU A 134 -1.90 26.81 9.60
CA LEU A 134 -0.56 26.90 9.04
C LEU A 134 -0.48 27.68 7.74
N TYR A 135 -1.36 27.37 6.78
CA TYR A 135 -1.24 27.82 5.40
C TYR A 135 -2.39 28.73 4.95
N GLY A 136 -3.29 29.09 5.86
CA GLY A 136 -4.41 30.00 5.57
C GLY A 136 -5.32 29.49 4.45
N ASP A 137 -5.78 30.40 3.59
CA ASP A 137 -6.67 30.13 2.46
C ASP A 137 -5.94 30.26 1.10
N GLU A 138 -4.63 29.95 1.06
CA GLU A 138 -3.88 29.83 -0.18
C GLU A 138 -4.49 28.74 -1.10
N PRO A 139 -4.51 28.93 -2.44
CA PRO A 139 -5.15 27.98 -3.35
C PRO A 139 -4.65 26.54 -3.21
N GLU A 140 -3.35 26.36 -3.03
CA GLU A 140 -2.69 25.07 -2.81
C GLU A 140 -3.17 24.43 -1.49
N ALA A 141 -3.18 25.20 -0.40
CA ALA A 141 -3.64 24.72 0.91
C ALA A 141 -5.15 24.38 0.91
N VAL A 142 -5.98 25.11 0.17
CA VAL A 142 -7.39 24.79 -0.03
C VAL A 142 -7.53 23.46 -0.76
N LYS A 143 -6.72 23.22 -1.79
CA LYS A 143 -6.70 21.95 -2.53
C LYS A 143 -6.28 20.79 -1.63
N GLU A 144 -5.21 20.93 -0.86
CA GLU A 144 -4.74 19.89 0.06
C GLU A 144 -5.80 19.56 1.13
N ARG A 145 -6.52 20.56 1.65
CA ARG A 145 -7.65 20.32 2.56
C ARG A 145 -8.81 19.60 1.89
N ALA A 146 -9.10 19.90 0.62
CA ALA A 146 -10.13 19.18 -0.13
C ALA A 146 -9.72 17.71 -0.34
N GLU A 147 -8.44 17.44 -0.64
CA GLU A 147 -7.92 16.07 -0.73
C GLU A 147 -7.98 15.32 0.61
N ALA A 148 -7.71 16.03 1.73
CA ALA A 148 -7.90 15.46 3.07
C ALA A 148 -9.38 15.13 3.36
N ASP A 149 -10.32 15.98 2.92
CA ASP A 149 -11.76 15.74 3.03
C ASP A 149 -12.21 14.51 2.23
N GLU A 150 -11.69 14.31 1.02
CA GLU A 150 -11.95 13.12 0.22
C GLU A 150 -11.43 11.84 0.90
N ARG A 151 -10.23 11.90 1.48
CA ARG A 151 -9.65 10.78 2.24
C ARG A 151 -10.44 10.46 3.51
N LEU A 152 -10.90 11.46 4.24
CA LEU A 152 -11.77 11.27 5.41
C LEU A 152 -13.08 10.56 5.02
N ALA A 153 -13.71 10.98 3.92
CA ALA A 153 -14.91 10.30 3.40
C ALA A 153 -14.62 8.86 2.95
N GLU A 154 -13.42 8.58 2.42
CA GLU A 154 -12.99 7.22 2.13
C GLU A 154 -12.81 6.37 3.39
N LEU A 155 -12.14 6.90 4.41
CA LEU A 155 -11.96 6.21 5.69
C LEU A 155 -13.31 5.89 6.35
N ASP A 156 -14.27 6.81 6.32
CA ASP A 156 -15.63 6.56 6.80
C ASP A 156 -16.31 5.39 6.09
N ARG A 157 -16.19 5.32 4.75
CA ARG A 157 -16.69 4.18 3.97
C ARG A 157 -15.99 2.88 4.37
N LYS A 158 -14.66 2.89 4.55
CA LYS A 158 -13.90 1.70 4.94
C LYS A 158 -14.26 1.22 6.35
N ILE A 159 -14.45 2.14 7.30
CA ILE A 159 -14.86 1.83 8.68
C ILE A 159 -16.24 1.17 8.65
N ALA A 160 -17.22 1.77 7.98
CA ALA A 160 -18.56 1.20 7.87
C ALA A 160 -18.52 -0.21 7.24
N ALA A 161 -17.76 -0.38 6.15
CA ALA A 161 -17.61 -1.68 5.49
C ALA A 161 -16.94 -2.74 6.39
N SER A 162 -15.93 -2.35 7.17
CA SER A 162 -15.25 -3.23 8.13
C SER A 162 -16.20 -3.70 9.25
N GLU A 163 -17.02 -2.77 9.76
CA GLU A 163 -18.02 -3.04 10.80
C GLU A 163 -19.15 -3.95 10.29
N GLU A 164 -19.65 -3.71 9.07
CA GLU A 164 -20.60 -4.60 8.40
C GLU A 164 -20.03 -6.00 8.21
N ALA A 165 -18.76 -6.09 7.80
CA ALA A 165 -18.03 -7.36 7.66
C ALA A 165 -17.79 -8.07 9.00
N GLY A 166 -17.97 -7.38 10.14
CA GLY A 166 -17.71 -7.93 11.48
C GLY A 166 -16.24 -8.16 11.76
N GLU A 167 -15.36 -7.39 11.12
CA GLU A 167 -13.93 -7.40 11.45
C GLU A 167 -13.75 -6.90 12.89
N GLN A 168 -12.95 -7.62 13.67
CA GLN A 168 -12.80 -7.33 15.09
C GLN A 168 -11.63 -6.38 15.32
N ALA A 169 -11.89 -5.33 16.09
CA ALA A 169 -10.85 -4.43 16.57
C ALA A 169 -9.91 -5.21 17.49
N SER A 170 -8.63 -5.26 17.11
CA SER A 170 -7.57 -5.73 17.99
C SER A 170 -6.76 -4.53 18.50
N PRO A 171 -6.27 -4.54 19.75
CA PRO A 171 -5.31 -3.57 20.22
C PRO A 171 -4.12 -3.54 19.26
N ILE A 172 -3.74 -2.35 18.80
CA ILE A 172 -2.52 -2.18 18.02
C ILE A 172 -1.38 -2.16 19.03
N ASN A 173 -0.40 -3.05 18.87
CA ASN A 173 0.81 -3.02 19.68
C ASN A 173 1.62 -1.77 19.34
N GLU A 174 1.34 -0.66 20.03
CA GLU A 174 2.09 0.59 19.88
C GLU A 174 3.48 0.55 20.54
N ALA A 175 3.87 -0.61 21.06
CA ALA A 175 5.08 -0.84 21.84
C ALA A 175 6.41 -0.59 21.08
N GLY A 176 6.37 -0.27 19.78
CA GLY A 176 7.54 0.24 19.05
C GLY A 176 7.99 1.64 19.49
N GLY A 177 7.14 2.38 20.22
CA GLY A 177 7.46 3.70 20.75
C GLY A 177 8.06 3.63 22.15
N GLY A 178 9.35 3.33 22.26
CA GLY A 178 10.29 3.88 23.26
C GLY A 178 9.88 3.98 24.75
N GLY A 179 8.88 3.24 25.22
CA GLY A 179 8.46 3.24 26.61
C GLY A 179 9.41 2.40 27.46
N ALA A 180 10.53 3.00 27.86
CA ALA A 180 11.34 2.48 28.95
C ALA A 180 10.49 2.46 30.23
N GLY A 181 10.18 1.27 30.72
CA GLY A 181 9.70 1.04 32.09
C GLY A 181 8.19 1.08 32.28
N THR A 182 7.58 -0.10 32.31
CA THR A 182 6.64 -0.45 33.39
C THR A 182 6.55 -1.97 33.44
N ASP A 183 7.28 -2.54 34.39
CA ASP A 183 7.26 -3.95 34.76
C ASP A 183 5.92 -4.28 35.43
N GLY A 184 4.85 -4.26 34.65
CA GLY A 184 3.52 -4.69 35.07
C GLY A 184 3.41 -6.20 34.88
N ALA A 185 3.87 -6.96 35.88
CA ALA A 185 3.59 -8.38 36.03
C ALA A 185 2.07 -8.61 36.13
N GLY A 186 1.40 -8.71 34.97
CA GLY A 186 0.01 -9.11 34.85
C GLY A 186 -0.12 -10.61 35.03
N THR A 187 -0.52 -11.01 36.23
CA THR A 187 -0.94 -12.37 36.60
C THR A 187 -1.98 -12.90 35.62
N GLY A 188 -1.63 -13.94 34.87
CA GLY A 188 -2.55 -14.70 34.03
C GLY A 188 -3.64 -15.34 34.87
N GLY A 189 -4.85 -14.81 34.79
CA GLY A 189 -6.06 -15.51 35.22
C GLY A 189 -6.45 -16.56 34.18
N PRO A 190 -6.92 -17.76 34.60
CA PRO A 190 -7.44 -18.75 33.67
C PRO A 190 -8.64 -18.18 32.93
N ASP A 191 -8.51 -18.14 31.60
CA ASP A 191 -9.51 -17.67 30.65
C ASP A 191 -10.81 -18.47 30.82
N THR A 192 -11.78 -17.89 31.53
CA THR A 192 -13.09 -18.49 31.79
C THR A 192 -13.94 -18.38 30.52
N GLY A 193 -13.71 -19.32 29.59
CA GLY A 193 -14.73 -19.99 28.78
C GLY A 193 -15.94 -19.19 28.31
N ASN A 194 -15.74 -18.02 27.70
CA ASN A 194 -16.80 -17.47 26.86
C ASN A 194 -16.94 -18.39 25.64
N PRO A 195 -18.12 -18.99 25.39
CA PRO A 195 -18.33 -19.79 24.19
C PRO A 195 -18.02 -18.91 22.97
N PRO A 196 -17.28 -19.43 21.97
CA PRO A 196 -16.93 -18.65 20.81
C PRO A 196 -18.22 -18.09 20.19
N PRO A 197 -18.26 -16.79 19.86
CA PRO A 197 -19.46 -16.19 19.30
C PRO A 197 -19.91 -16.98 18.07
N PRO A 198 -21.22 -17.16 17.86
CA PRO A 198 -21.72 -17.88 16.70
C PRO A 198 -21.14 -17.24 15.44
N THR A 199 -20.44 -18.05 14.63
CA THR A 199 -19.82 -17.56 13.41
C THR A 199 -20.92 -17.05 12.49
N LYS A 200 -20.84 -15.76 12.11
CA LYS A 200 -21.76 -15.18 11.12
C LYS A 200 -21.74 -16.10 9.88
N PRO A 201 -22.90 -16.45 9.30
CA PRO A 201 -22.93 -17.25 8.08
C PRO A 201 -22.14 -16.54 6.99
N MET A 202 -21.11 -17.21 6.46
CA MET A 202 -20.26 -16.65 5.41
C MET A 202 -21.09 -16.31 4.17
N THR A 203 -20.84 -15.15 3.56
CA THR A 203 -21.45 -14.79 2.27
C THR A 203 -21.03 -15.79 1.18
N PRO A 204 -21.82 -15.98 0.10
CA PRO A 204 -21.45 -16.90 -0.98
C PRO A 204 -20.05 -16.65 -1.57
N ARG A 205 -19.61 -15.40 -1.59
CA ARG A 205 -18.28 -15.01 -2.07
C ARG A 205 -17.18 -15.43 -1.09
N GLN A 206 -17.38 -15.22 0.22
CA GLN A 206 -16.45 -15.67 1.26
C GLN A 206 -16.35 -17.20 1.32
N GLN A 207 -17.48 -17.90 1.12
CA GLN A 207 -17.50 -19.36 1.03
C GLN A 207 -16.65 -19.84 -0.14
N TRP A 208 -16.86 -19.27 -1.33
CA TRP A 208 -16.08 -19.62 -2.52
C TRP A 208 -14.58 -19.32 -2.34
N ASP A 209 -14.22 -18.15 -1.79
CA ASP A 209 -12.83 -17.79 -1.53
C ASP A 209 -12.17 -18.75 -0.52
N TYR A 210 -12.92 -19.19 0.50
CA TYR A 210 -12.47 -20.19 1.47
C TYR A 210 -12.24 -21.55 0.80
N GLU A 211 -13.17 -22.01 -0.03
CA GLU A 211 -13.07 -23.27 -0.75
C GLU A 211 -11.88 -23.30 -1.73
N VAL A 212 -11.70 -22.23 -2.51
CA VAL A 212 -10.57 -22.10 -3.44
C VAL A 212 -9.23 -22.12 -2.71
N LYS A 213 -9.15 -21.51 -1.52
CA LYS A 213 -7.92 -21.52 -0.70
C LYS A 213 -7.61 -22.90 -0.14
N MET A 214 -8.64 -23.69 0.19
CA MET A 214 -8.48 -25.04 0.73
C MET A 214 -8.21 -26.10 -0.35
N ASP A 215 -8.56 -25.84 -1.61
CA ASP A 215 -8.28 -26.75 -2.72
C ASP A 215 -6.76 -26.82 -2.99
N PRO A 216 -6.13 -28.01 -2.92
CA PRO A 216 -4.68 -28.16 -3.05
C PRO A 216 -4.16 -27.82 -4.46
N MET A 217 -5.02 -27.83 -5.48
CA MET A 217 -4.66 -27.44 -6.86
C MET A 217 -4.99 -25.97 -7.16
N LEU A 218 -6.14 -25.47 -6.68
CA LEU A 218 -6.58 -24.10 -6.96
C LEU A 218 -5.97 -23.06 -6.02
N GLY A 219 -5.72 -23.41 -4.75
CA GLY A 219 -5.18 -22.51 -3.74
C GLY A 219 -3.84 -21.89 -4.14
N PRO A 220 -2.83 -22.69 -4.55
CA PRO A 220 -1.55 -22.16 -5.03
C PRO A 220 -1.69 -21.30 -6.29
N LYS A 221 -2.59 -21.67 -7.22
CA LYS A 221 -2.85 -20.88 -8.43
C LYS A 221 -3.50 -19.54 -8.10
N TRP A 222 -4.46 -19.54 -7.17
CA TRP A 222 -5.13 -18.34 -6.68
C TRP A 222 -4.15 -17.40 -5.98
N ALA A 223 -3.34 -17.91 -5.05
CA ALA A 223 -2.32 -17.14 -4.36
C ALA A 223 -1.30 -16.53 -5.33
N LYS A 224 -0.84 -17.32 -6.31
CA LYS A 224 0.09 -16.86 -7.36
C LYS A 224 -0.55 -15.79 -8.26
N GLY A 225 -1.81 -15.98 -8.64
CA GLY A 225 -2.58 -14.98 -9.39
C GLY A 225 -2.73 -13.66 -8.64
N ASN A 226 -3.06 -13.73 -7.33
CA ASN A 226 -3.24 -12.56 -6.49
C ASN A 226 -1.94 -11.77 -6.32
N ARG A 227 -0.81 -12.46 -6.02
CA ARG A 227 0.51 -11.81 -5.91
C ARG A 227 0.92 -11.10 -7.21
N ARG A 228 0.65 -11.71 -8.36
CA ARG A 228 0.96 -11.10 -9.67
C ARG A 228 0.07 -9.91 -9.98
N LEU A 229 -1.20 -9.97 -9.61
CA LEU A 229 -2.14 -8.88 -9.83
C LEU A 229 -1.79 -7.68 -8.94
N VAL A 230 -1.47 -7.91 -7.66
CA VAL A 230 -1.01 -6.87 -6.73
C VAL A 230 0.32 -6.29 -7.19
N GLY A 231 1.33 -7.11 -7.47
CA GLY A 231 2.64 -6.63 -7.95
C GLY A 231 2.54 -5.89 -9.29
N GLY A 232 1.69 -6.37 -10.20
CA GLY A 232 1.41 -5.68 -11.46
C GLY A 232 0.71 -4.33 -11.25
N ALA A 233 -0.28 -4.27 -10.36
CA ALA A 233 -0.98 -3.02 -10.04
C ALA A 233 -0.04 -1.97 -9.43
N VAL A 234 0.85 -2.37 -8.51
CA VAL A 234 1.86 -1.47 -7.93
C VAL A 234 2.82 -0.96 -9.01
N MET A 235 3.39 -1.86 -9.82
CA MET A 235 4.34 -1.48 -10.89
C MET A 235 3.69 -0.58 -11.95
N THR A 236 2.43 -0.84 -12.32
CA THR A 236 1.68 0.00 -13.27
C THR A 236 1.26 1.33 -12.64
N GLY A 237 0.92 1.36 -11.35
CA GLY A 237 0.62 2.60 -10.63
C GLY A 237 1.81 3.54 -10.60
N ILE A 238 2.97 3.04 -10.16
CA ILE A 238 4.23 3.79 -10.14
C ILE A 238 4.63 4.20 -11.56
N GLY A 239 4.67 3.26 -12.51
CA GLY A 239 5.03 3.54 -13.90
C GLY A 239 4.08 4.53 -14.59
N GLY A 240 2.80 4.52 -14.23
CA GLY A 240 1.78 5.46 -14.74
C GLY A 240 2.03 6.90 -14.29
N ILE A 241 2.44 7.11 -13.03
CA ILE A 241 2.82 8.43 -12.53
C ILE A 241 4.03 8.96 -13.30
N PHE A 242 5.07 8.14 -13.49
CA PHE A 242 6.24 8.53 -14.28
C PHE A 242 5.90 8.80 -15.75
N ALA A 243 4.96 8.06 -16.34
CA ALA A 243 4.49 8.31 -17.70
C ALA A 243 3.78 9.66 -17.82
N LEU A 244 2.96 10.03 -16.83
CA LEU A 244 2.27 11.33 -16.80
C LEU A 244 3.25 12.49 -16.63
N ILE A 245 4.26 12.35 -15.76
CA ILE A 245 5.31 13.37 -15.59
C ILE A 245 6.11 13.53 -16.88
N SER A 246 6.47 12.42 -17.54
CA SER A 246 7.16 12.46 -18.84
C SER A 246 6.31 13.17 -19.90
N LEU A 247 5.03 12.81 -20.03
CA LEU A 247 4.09 13.47 -20.96
C LEU A 247 3.93 14.98 -20.65
N GLY A 248 3.83 15.36 -19.39
CA GLY A 248 3.73 16.76 -18.97
C GLY A 248 4.95 17.59 -19.35
N SER A 249 6.15 17.00 -19.23
CA SER A 249 7.40 17.67 -19.60
C SER A 249 7.50 18.00 -21.10
N PHE A 250 6.85 17.23 -21.98
CA PHE A 250 6.79 17.53 -23.42
C PHE A 250 5.82 18.65 -23.80
N VAL A 251 4.76 18.88 -23.01
CA VAL A 251 3.75 19.90 -23.31
C VAL A 251 4.19 21.31 -22.88
N VAL A 252 5.01 21.42 -21.83
CA VAL A 252 5.45 22.71 -21.25
C VAL A 252 6.81 23.18 -21.78
N ALA A 253 7.55 22.31 -22.50
CA ALA A 253 8.92 22.58 -22.95
C ALA A 253 9.16 23.80 -23.89
N PRO A 254 8.24 24.26 -24.77
CA PRO A 254 8.63 25.29 -25.75
C PRO A 254 8.96 26.66 -25.15
N ASN A 255 8.58 26.94 -23.90
CA ASN A 255 8.83 28.23 -23.21
C ASN A 255 9.74 28.13 -21.97
N SER A 256 10.39 26.99 -21.73
CA SER A 256 11.27 26.87 -20.55
C SER A 256 12.57 27.64 -20.75
N LEU A 257 12.99 28.40 -19.73
CA LEU A 257 14.22 29.22 -19.73
C LEU A 257 15.52 28.39 -19.87
N PHE A 258 15.44 27.06 -19.75
CA PHE A 258 16.56 26.13 -19.82
C PHE A 258 16.21 24.90 -20.68
N PRO A 259 16.20 25.03 -22.01
CA PRO A 259 15.78 23.96 -22.92
C PRO A 259 16.65 22.70 -22.77
N GLY A 260 17.94 22.81 -22.39
CA GLY A 260 18.80 21.64 -22.22
C GLY A 260 18.44 20.74 -21.03
N ALA A 261 17.91 21.28 -19.94
CA ALA A 261 17.61 20.51 -18.73
C ALA A 261 16.32 19.68 -18.89
N ALA A 262 15.30 20.24 -19.55
CA ALA A 262 14.00 19.59 -19.74
C ALA A 262 14.06 18.31 -20.59
N TRP A 263 14.92 18.28 -21.62
CA TRP A 263 15.10 17.08 -22.46
C TRP A 263 15.80 15.94 -21.71
N ALA A 264 16.76 16.26 -20.83
CA ALA A 264 17.50 15.25 -20.07
C ALA A 264 16.62 14.58 -19.00
N THR A 265 15.78 15.34 -18.28
CA THR A 265 14.87 14.79 -17.26
C THR A 265 13.68 14.06 -17.89
N GLY A 266 13.09 14.60 -18.96
CA GLY A 266 11.97 13.96 -19.67
C GLY A 266 12.33 12.61 -20.31
N GLY A 267 13.55 12.50 -20.86
CA GLY A 267 14.05 11.25 -21.42
C GLY A 267 14.29 10.13 -20.39
N ALA A 268 14.93 10.46 -19.26
CA ALA A 268 15.21 9.48 -18.21
C ALA A 268 13.93 8.95 -17.54
N THR A 269 13.00 9.85 -17.21
CA THR A 269 11.69 9.47 -16.62
C THR A 269 10.83 8.66 -17.58
N GLY A 270 10.87 8.96 -18.89
CA GLY A 270 10.16 8.19 -19.92
C GLY A 270 10.64 6.73 -20.03
N VAL A 271 11.95 6.49 -19.94
CA VAL A 271 12.52 5.13 -19.97
C VAL A 271 12.12 4.35 -18.72
N ILE A 272 12.16 4.97 -17.54
CA ILE A 272 11.73 4.33 -16.28
C ILE A 272 10.22 3.99 -16.34
N ALA A 273 9.40 4.92 -16.84
CA ALA A 273 7.97 4.68 -17.02
C ALA A 273 7.70 3.47 -17.91
N LEU A 274 8.36 3.37 -19.07
CA LEU A 274 8.22 2.22 -19.97
C LEU A 274 8.75 0.92 -19.35
N ALA A 275 9.89 0.98 -18.66
CA ALA A 275 10.50 -0.16 -18.00
C ALA A 275 9.63 -0.73 -16.87
N LEU A 276 8.78 0.08 -16.23
CA LEU A 276 7.84 -0.37 -15.20
C LEU A 276 6.47 -0.76 -15.79
N LEU A 277 5.97 -0.01 -16.78
CA LEU A 277 4.67 -0.26 -17.40
C LEU A 277 4.61 -1.59 -18.16
N ILE A 278 5.66 -1.95 -18.90
CA ILE A 278 5.68 -3.19 -19.69
C ILE A 278 5.60 -4.43 -18.78
N PRO A 279 6.51 -4.64 -17.82
CA PRO A 279 6.40 -5.76 -16.90
C PRO A 279 5.14 -5.66 -16.02
N GLY A 280 4.75 -4.47 -15.55
CA GLY A 280 3.51 -4.28 -14.80
C GLY A 280 2.27 -4.76 -15.56
N GLY A 281 2.17 -4.40 -16.85
CA GLY A 281 1.11 -4.86 -17.75
C GLY A 281 1.12 -6.37 -17.98
N ILE A 282 2.30 -6.99 -18.12
CA ILE A 282 2.45 -8.46 -18.22
C ILE A 282 2.00 -9.15 -16.92
N PHE A 283 2.39 -8.62 -15.76
CA PHE A 283 2.01 -9.16 -14.46
C PHE A 283 0.49 -9.05 -14.22
N LEU A 284 -0.13 -7.92 -14.57
CA LEU A 284 -1.58 -7.75 -14.53
C LEU A 284 -2.28 -8.74 -15.48
N GLY A 285 -1.84 -8.80 -16.74
CA GLY A 285 -2.44 -9.68 -17.75
C GLY A 285 -2.38 -11.16 -17.34
N THR A 286 -1.22 -11.63 -16.88
CA THR A 286 -1.04 -13.01 -16.41
C THR A 286 -1.79 -13.28 -15.09
N GLY A 287 -1.87 -12.30 -14.19
CA GLY A 287 -2.66 -12.38 -12.95
C GLY A 287 -4.15 -12.55 -13.24
N VAL A 288 -4.71 -11.75 -14.15
CA VAL A 288 -6.12 -11.84 -14.58
C VAL A 288 -6.40 -13.17 -15.29
N ALA A 289 -5.50 -13.63 -16.15
CA ALA A 289 -5.65 -14.92 -16.85
C ALA A 289 -5.70 -16.09 -15.86
N LEU A 290 -4.76 -16.16 -14.90
CA LEU A 290 -4.76 -17.19 -13.85
C LEU A 290 -6.02 -17.14 -13.00
N ARG A 291 -6.51 -15.94 -12.67
CA ARG A 291 -7.75 -15.78 -11.90
C ARG A 291 -8.97 -16.29 -12.66
N LYS A 292 -9.04 -16.01 -13.97
CA LYS A 292 -10.07 -16.57 -14.86
C LYS A 292 -10.00 -18.09 -14.96
N GLU A 293 -8.82 -18.68 -14.97
CA GLU A 293 -8.66 -20.14 -14.95
C GLU A 293 -9.21 -20.74 -13.65
N VAL A 294 -8.90 -20.14 -12.50
CA VAL A 294 -9.42 -20.59 -11.19
C VAL A 294 -10.94 -20.41 -11.12
N LEU A 295 -11.48 -19.30 -11.62
CA LEU A 295 -12.94 -19.07 -11.65
C LEU A 295 -13.69 -20.04 -12.57
N LYS A 296 -13.05 -20.50 -13.66
CA LYS A 296 -13.63 -21.50 -14.58
C LYS A 296 -13.52 -22.92 -14.02
N ALA A 297 -12.44 -23.21 -13.31
CA ALA A 297 -12.25 -24.47 -12.61
C ALA A 297 -13.14 -24.47 -11.36
N LYS A 298 -14.39 -24.93 -11.51
CA LYS A 298 -15.28 -25.13 -10.36
C LYS A 298 -14.53 -25.95 -9.29
N PRO A 299 -14.54 -25.53 -8.02
CA PRO A 299 -13.93 -26.31 -6.95
C PRO A 299 -14.52 -27.72 -6.98
N ARG A 300 -13.64 -28.72 -6.94
CA ARG A 300 -14.10 -30.12 -6.94
C ARG A 300 -14.69 -30.39 -5.56
N PRO A 301 -15.82 -31.13 -5.46
CA PRO A 301 -16.33 -31.55 -4.16
C PRO A 301 -15.25 -32.39 -3.46
N VAL A 302 -14.72 -31.86 -2.36
CA VAL A 302 -13.72 -32.56 -1.54
C VAL A 302 -14.48 -33.41 -0.53
N GLY A 303 -14.55 -34.72 -0.79
CA GLY A 303 -15.03 -35.67 0.20
C GLY A 303 -14.01 -35.78 1.33
N THR A 304 -14.38 -35.38 2.53
CA THR A 304 -13.49 -35.47 3.70
C THR A 304 -13.98 -36.59 4.61
N LEU A 305 -13.11 -37.54 4.91
CA LEU A 305 -13.37 -38.55 5.94
C LEU A 305 -13.11 -37.92 7.30
N VAL A 306 -14.16 -37.73 8.09
CA VAL A 306 -14.04 -37.16 9.43
C VAL A 306 -14.19 -38.32 10.42
N PRO A 307 -13.17 -38.63 11.23
CA PRO A 307 -13.34 -39.61 12.29
C PRO A 307 -14.39 -39.07 13.27
N MET A 308 -15.47 -39.82 13.46
CA MET A 308 -16.51 -39.49 14.43
C MET A 308 -16.36 -40.43 15.62
N LEU A 309 -15.91 -39.88 16.74
CA LEU A 309 -15.94 -40.56 18.03
C LEU A 309 -17.37 -40.47 18.55
N THR A 310 -18.11 -41.57 18.46
CA THR A 310 -19.41 -41.67 19.14
C THR A 310 -19.24 -42.30 20.52
N PRO A 311 -20.12 -41.98 21.50
CA PRO A 311 -20.00 -42.48 22.87
C PRO A 311 -19.99 -44.02 23.01
N GLY A 312 -20.39 -44.77 21.97
CA GLY A 312 -20.42 -46.24 21.94
C GLY A 312 -19.33 -46.92 21.11
N GLY A 313 -18.39 -46.17 20.52
CA GLY A 313 -17.34 -46.72 19.65
C GLY A 313 -16.89 -45.73 18.56
N GLY A 314 -15.65 -45.86 18.10
CA GLY A 314 -15.12 -45.06 17.00
C GLY A 314 -15.70 -45.49 15.65
N GLY A 315 -16.22 -44.54 14.89
CA GLY A 315 -16.69 -44.75 13.51
C GLY A 315 -16.04 -43.76 12.54
N VAL A 316 -16.13 -44.05 11.24
CA VAL A 316 -15.71 -43.13 10.19
C VAL A 316 -16.96 -42.52 9.57
N GLY A 317 -17.17 -41.22 9.78
CA GLY A 317 -18.22 -40.46 9.12
C GLY A 317 -17.72 -40.01 7.74
N TRP A 318 -18.55 -40.17 6.72
CA TRP A 318 -18.28 -39.61 5.41
C TRP A 318 -19.14 -38.36 5.19
N ALA A 319 -18.49 -37.22 5.02
CA ALA A 319 -19.16 -35.97 4.66
C ALA A 319 -18.77 -35.60 3.23
N MET A 320 -19.75 -35.62 2.32
CA MET A 320 -19.62 -34.99 1.00
C MET A 320 -20.19 -33.58 1.09
N ARG A 321 -19.40 -32.60 0.65
CA ARG A 321 -19.86 -31.22 0.48
C ARG A 321 -20.01 -30.98 -1.03
N PHE A 322 -21.22 -30.64 -1.47
CA PHE A 322 -21.58 -30.35 -2.86
C PHE A 322 -21.61 -28.85 -3.12
#